data_AF-A0A7C0VSX8-F1
#
_entry.id   AF-A0A7C0VSX8-F1
#
_cell.length_a   1.000
_cell.length_b   1.000
_cell.length_c   1.000
_cell.angle_alpha   90.00
_cell.angle_beta   90.00
_cell.angle_gamma   90.00
#
_symmetry.space_group_name_H-M   'P 1'
#
loop_
_entity.id
_entity.type
_entity.pdbx_description
1 polymer ?
#
loop_
_entity_poly.entity_id
_entity_poly.type
_entity_poly.pdbx_seq_one_letter_code
_entity_poly.pdbx_strand_id
1 'polypeptide(L)'
;MLSLPRTIEYVDGKVRLINQLKLPSKLEYIETSDWKRVAEAIKKMEIRGAPAIGVAAAMALALAVHEIRTENLSEAFSYLKSVADALISTRPTAVNLSWAVKRVLKVAENAKSIDELAKKVEEEALKIWREDEETNRKLGEIGAKLLDDGDTVMTICNAGSLATSYYG
;
A
#
# COMPACT_ATOMS: atom_id res chain seq x y z
N MET A 1 21.85 -12.75 1.57
CA MET A 1 20.48 -12.23 1.44
C MET A 1 20.58 -10.71 1.46
N LEU A 2 20.05 -10.00 0.46
CA LEU A 2 20.03 -8.52 0.50
C LEU A 2 19.14 -8.08 1.67
N SER A 3 19.71 -7.34 2.63
CA SER A 3 18.97 -6.77 3.76
C SER A 3 18.43 -5.40 3.36
N LEU A 4 17.47 -5.37 2.42
CA LEU A 4 16.83 -4.12 2.03
C LEU A 4 15.71 -3.79 3.02
N PRO A 5 15.55 -2.51 3.43
CA PRO A 5 14.40 -2.11 4.23
C PRO A 5 13.13 -2.20 3.38
N ARG A 6 12.03 -2.64 3.98
CA ARG A 6 10.71 -2.59 3.33
C ARG A 6 10.19 -1.16 3.29
N THR A 7 9.59 -0.78 2.16
CA THR A 7 9.06 0.57 1.94
C THR A 7 7.89 0.88 2.85
N ILE A 8 7.05 -0.13 3.08
CA ILE A 8 5.85 -0.05 3.90
C ILE A 8 5.55 -1.41 4.51
N GLU A 9 5.12 -1.42 5.77
CA GLU A 9 4.75 -2.60 6.55
C GLU A 9 3.54 -2.29 7.44
N TYR A 10 2.79 -3.33 7.80
CA TYR A 10 1.75 -3.27 8.80
C TYR A 10 2.20 -4.06 10.02
N VAL A 11 2.41 -3.37 11.15
CA VAL A 11 2.98 -3.93 12.37
C VAL A 11 2.15 -3.46 13.55
N ASP A 12 1.64 -4.40 14.36
CA ASP A 12 0.89 -4.14 15.59
C ASP A 12 -0.26 -3.11 15.44
N GLY A 13 -1.03 -3.24 14.36
CA GLY A 13 -2.17 -2.34 14.08
C GLY A 13 -1.76 -0.95 13.57
N LYS A 14 -0.50 -0.78 13.15
CA LYS A 14 0.03 0.47 12.61
C LYS A 14 0.65 0.25 11.24
N VAL A 15 0.61 1.30 10.43
CA VAL A 15 1.40 1.39 9.20
C VAL A 15 2.72 2.05 9.52
N ARG A 16 3.81 1.39 9.14
CA ARG A 16 5.17 1.94 9.15
C ARG A 16 5.66 2.07 7.71
N LEU A 17 6.00 3.27 7.26
CA LEU A 17 6.52 3.53 5.92
C LEU A 17 7.79 4.37 5.94
N ILE A 18 8.64 4.20 4.93
CA ILE A 18 9.84 5.02 4.75
C ILE A 18 9.44 6.41 4.27
N ASN A 19 9.93 7.46 4.94
CA ASN A 19 9.82 8.83 4.45
C ASN A 19 10.82 9.08 3.32
N GLN A 20 10.38 8.87 2.09
CA GLN A 20 11.24 8.99 0.91
C GLN A 20 11.75 10.41 0.64
N LEU A 21 11.13 11.45 1.24
CA LEU A 21 11.61 12.84 1.12
C LEU A 21 12.91 13.08 1.88
N LYS A 22 13.29 12.19 2.82
CA LYS A 22 14.52 12.30 3.61
C LYS A 22 15.69 11.54 2.99
N LEU A 23 15.44 10.71 1.99
CA LEU A 23 16.47 9.97 1.27
C LEU A 23 17.19 10.88 0.25
N PRO A 24 18.50 10.65 -0.02
CA PRO A 24 19.34 9.61 0.58
C PRO A 24 19.96 10.02 1.93
N SER A 25 19.75 11.25 2.38
CA SER A 25 20.44 11.83 3.54
C SER A 25 20.12 11.15 4.88
N LYS A 26 18.90 10.64 5.04
CA LYS A 26 18.44 9.99 6.27
C LYS A 26 17.37 8.95 5.99
N LEU A 27 17.55 7.74 6.51
CA LEU A 27 16.49 6.75 6.60
C LEU A 27 15.60 7.07 7.80
N GLU A 28 14.38 7.53 7.54
CA GLU A 28 13.39 7.88 8.55
C GLU A 28 12.09 7.14 8.26
N TYR A 29 11.45 6.64 9.33
CA TYR A 29 10.16 5.96 9.23
C TYR A 29 9.05 6.85 9.80
N ILE A 30 7.91 6.84 9.12
CA ILE A 30 6.64 7.35 9.63
C ILE A 30 5.86 6.13 10.12
N GLU A 31 5.44 6.15 11.39
CA GLU A 31 4.60 5.11 11.98
C GLU A 31 3.28 5.75 12.45
N THR A 32 2.14 5.16 12.08
CA THR A 32 0.82 5.73 12.40
C THR A 32 -0.27 4.66 12.45
N SER A 33 -1.25 4.84 13.35
CA SER A 33 -2.52 4.12 13.35
C SER A 33 -3.67 4.94 12.73
N ASP A 34 -3.40 6.18 12.30
CA ASP A 34 -4.38 7.06 11.66
C ASP A 34 -4.25 6.96 10.12
N TRP A 35 -5.33 6.54 9.47
CA TRP A 35 -5.39 6.44 8.01
C TRP A 35 -5.22 7.79 7.31
N LYS A 36 -5.62 8.90 7.96
CA LYS A 36 -5.49 10.26 7.40
C LYS A 36 -4.02 10.65 7.27
N ARG A 37 -3.18 10.21 8.21
CA ARG A 37 -1.72 10.40 8.13
C ARG A 37 -1.11 9.63 6.95
N VAL A 38 -1.61 8.44 6.63
CA VAL A 38 -1.19 7.67 5.44
C VAL A 38 -1.65 8.38 4.15
N ALA A 39 -2.89 8.86 4.11
CA ALA A 39 -3.40 9.66 2.98
C ALA A 39 -2.53 10.90 2.73
N GLU A 40 -2.14 11.59 3.80
CA GLU A 40 -1.24 12.74 3.73
C GLU A 40 0.17 12.34 3.25
N ALA A 41 0.68 11.17 3.66
CA ALA A 41 1.96 10.65 3.16
C ALA A 41 1.94 10.38 1.66
N ILE A 42 0.83 9.84 1.14
CA ILE A 42 0.63 9.64 -0.31
C ILE A 42 0.61 11.00 -1.02
N LYS A 43 -0.15 11.97 -0.50
CA LYS A 43 -0.32 13.30 -1.09
C LYS A 43 0.99 14.09 -1.11
N LYS A 44 1.75 14.07 -0.02
CA LYS A 44 3.06 14.72 0.11
C LYS A 44 4.20 13.98 -0.57
N MET A 45 3.93 12.80 -1.15
CA MET A 45 4.94 11.94 -1.76
C MET A 45 6.02 11.46 -0.78
N GLU A 46 5.69 11.38 0.52
CA GLU A 46 6.52 10.69 1.52
C GLU A 46 6.60 9.20 1.19
N ILE A 47 5.54 8.64 0.59
CA ILE A 47 5.54 7.36 -0.13
C ILE A 47 5.17 7.59 -1.59
N ARG A 48 5.92 6.98 -2.51
CA ARG A 48 5.72 7.10 -3.97
C ARG A 48 6.16 5.84 -4.69
N GLY A 49 5.79 5.75 -5.97
CA GLY A 49 5.83 4.51 -6.75
C GLY A 49 4.43 3.92 -6.86
N ALA A 50 4.02 3.55 -8.07
CA ALA A 50 2.62 3.17 -8.30
C ALA A 50 2.20 1.98 -7.43
N PRO A 51 2.98 0.89 -7.32
CA PRO A 51 2.61 -0.21 -6.45
C PRO A 51 2.65 0.16 -4.95
N ALA A 52 3.68 0.87 -4.47
CA ALA A 52 3.77 1.30 -3.07
C ALA A 52 2.59 2.19 -2.63
N ILE A 53 2.12 3.09 -3.50
CA ILE A 53 0.94 3.91 -3.22
C ILE A 53 -0.33 3.06 -3.15
N GLY A 54 -0.47 2.04 -4.01
CA GLY A 54 -1.58 1.10 -3.97
C GLY A 54 -1.64 0.34 -2.64
N VAL A 55 -0.50 -0.20 -2.22
CA VAL A 55 -0.34 -0.86 -0.92
C VAL A 55 -0.69 0.10 0.24
N ALA A 56 -0.15 1.32 0.22
CA ALA A 56 -0.40 2.32 1.26
C ALA A 56 -1.88 2.66 1.39
N ALA A 57 -2.60 2.81 0.27
CA ALA A 57 -4.03 3.07 0.28
C ALA A 57 -4.83 1.86 0.83
N ALA A 58 -4.43 0.63 0.50
CA ALA A 58 -5.06 -0.56 1.06
C ALA A 58 -4.85 -0.66 2.58
N MET A 59 -3.64 -0.40 3.06
CA MET A 59 -3.35 -0.39 4.51
C MET A 59 -4.04 0.78 5.23
N ALA A 60 -4.24 1.92 4.57
CA ALA A 60 -5.03 3.02 5.13
C ALA A 60 -6.50 2.60 5.35
N LEU A 61 -7.10 1.81 4.45
CA LEU A 61 -8.44 1.24 4.68
C LEU A 61 -8.45 0.25 5.86
N ALA A 62 -7.39 -0.55 6.01
CA ALA A 62 -7.21 -1.44 7.16
C ALA A 62 -7.14 -0.66 8.48
N LEU A 63 -6.48 0.49 8.53
CA LEU A 63 -6.51 1.37 9.70
C LEU A 63 -7.91 1.97 9.93
N ALA A 64 -8.57 2.43 8.86
CA ALA A 64 -9.86 3.09 8.95
C ALA A 64 -10.97 2.20 9.49
N VAL A 65 -10.93 0.89 9.22
CA VAL A 65 -11.96 -0.03 9.71
C VAL A 65 -12.01 -0.09 11.24
N HIS A 66 -10.89 0.19 11.92
CA HIS A 66 -10.83 0.28 13.38
C HIS A 66 -11.34 1.62 13.95
N GLU A 67 -11.63 2.63 13.12
CA GLU A 67 -12.30 3.86 13.54
C GLU A 67 -13.84 3.71 13.56
N ILE A 68 -14.39 2.59 13.06
CA ILE A 68 -15.83 2.35 13.01
C ILE A 68 -16.38 2.16 14.44
N ARG A 69 -17.50 2.84 14.75
CA ARG A 69 -18.17 2.80 16.07
C ARG A 69 -19.65 2.43 16.00
N THR A 70 -20.17 2.16 14.80
CA THR A 70 -21.55 1.74 14.57
C THR A 70 -21.64 0.22 14.51
N GLU A 71 -22.76 -0.33 14.97
CA GLU A 71 -23.11 -1.76 14.79
C GLU A 71 -23.84 -2.00 13.45
N ASN A 72 -24.23 -0.92 12.76
CA ASN A 72 -24.90 -1.00 11.47
C ASN A 72 -23.87 -1.21 10.35
N LEU A 73 -23.90 -2.40 9.75
CA LEU A 73 -22.98 -2.78 8.67
C LEU A 73 -23.06 -1.87 7.44
N SER A 74 -24.25 -1.37 7.11
CA SER A 74 -24.42 -0.47 5.96
C SER A 74 -23.77 0.89 6.20
N GLU A 75 -23.89 1.42 7.41
CA GLU A 75 -23.22 2.67 7.83
C GLU A 75 -21.70 2.48 7.88
N ALA A 76 -21.23 1.36 8.44
CA ALA A 76 -19.83 1.00 8.47
C ALA A 76 -19.20 0.92 7.08
N PHE A 77 -19.88 0.27 6.13
CA PHE A 77 -19.44 0.18 4.74
C PHE A 77 -19.50 1.54 4.03
N SER A 78 -20.51 2.36 4.32
CA SER A 78 -20.61 3.73 3.78
C SER A 78 -19.48 4.63 4.26
N TYR A 79 -19.09 4.52 5.54
CA TYR A 79 -17.90 5.18 6.06
C TYR A 79 -16.64 4.73 5.30
N LEU A 80 -16.43 3.42 5.13
CA LEU A 80 -15.27 2.91 4.40
C LEU A 80 -15.21 3.40 2.94
N LYS A 81 -16.36 3.53 2.27
CA LYS A 81 -16.46 4.15 0.94
C LYS A 81 -16.01 5.62 0.94
N SER A 82 -16.41 6.40 1.94
CA SER A 82 -15.97 7.80 2.04
C SER A 82 -14.46 7.93 2.27
N VAL A 83 -13.86 7.02 3.04
CA VAL A 83 -12.40 6.93 3.22
C VAL A 83 -11.71 6.55 1.91
N ALA A 84 -12.27 5.58 1.19
CA ALA A 84 -11.78 5.18 -0.13
C ALA A 84 -11.77 6.35 -1.14
N ASP A 85 -12.84 7.14 -1.19
CA ASP A 85 -12.92 8.32 -2.05
C ASP A 85 -11.89 9.38 -1.65
N ALA A 86 -11.71 9.62 -0.34
CA ALA A 86 -10.68 10.51 0.18
C ALA A 86 -9.27 10.04 -0.23
N LEU A 87 -8.97 8.74 -0.12
CA LEU A 87 -7.68 8.18 -0.56
C LEU A 87 -7.46 8.35 -2.07
N ILE A 88 -8.45 8.05 -2.90
CA ILE A 88 -8.36 8.23 -4.36
C ILE A 88 -8.09 9.69 -4.72
N SER A 89 -8.72 10.63 -4.01
CA SER A 89 -8.53 12.07 -4.24
C SER A 89 -7.10 12.56 -3.95
N THR A 90 -6.30 11.83 -3.17
CA THR A 90 -4.91 12.25 -2.87
C THR A 90 -4.06 12.34 -4.13
N ARG A 91 -4.26 11.41 -5.08
CA ARG A 91 -3.55 11.31 -6.37
C ARG A 91 -4.45 10.64 -7.42
N PRO A 92 -5.41 11.35 -8.04
CA PRO A 92 -6.47 10.74 -8.85
C PRO A 92 -5.99 10.04 -10.13
N THR A 93 -4.78 10.35 -10.61
CA THR A 93 -4.17 9.69 -11.78
C THR A 93 -3.40 8.42 -11.42
N ALA A 94 -3.23 8.09 -10.13
CA ALA A 94 -2.55 6.87 -9.70
C ALA A 94 -3.47 5.65 -9.84
N VAL A 95 -3.34 4.94 -10.96
CA VAL A 95 -4.20 3.78 -11.28
C VAL A 95 -4.08 2.68 -10.21
N ASN A 96 -2.87 2.35 -9.74
CA ASN A 96 -2.65 1.36 -8.69
C ASN A 96 -3.31 1.73 -7.36
N LEU A 97 -3.42 3.03 -7.04
CA LEU A 97 -4.17 3.51 -5.88
C LEU A 97 -5.64 3.13 -6.03
N SER A 98 -6.25 3.55 -7.14
CA SER A 98 -7.66 3.28 -7.43
C SER A 98 -7.95 1.77 -7.51
N TRP A 99 -7.05 1.00 -8.10
CA TRP A 99 -7.14 -0.46 -8.18
C TRP A 99 -7.16 -1.10 -6.79
N ALA A 100 -6.21 -0.75 -5.91
CA ALA A 100 -6.09 -1.33 -4.59
C ALA A 100 -7.31 -1.01 -3.71
N VAL A 101 -7.74 0.26 -3.73
CA VAL A 101 -8.94 0.72 -3.00
C VAL A 101 -10.19 -0.05 -3.47
N LYS A 102 -10.42 -0.14 -4.79
CA LYS A 102 -11.58 -0.87 -5.33
C LYS A 102 -11.54 -2.36 -5.00
N ARG A 103 -10.35 -2.96 -5.01
CA ARG A 103 -10.15 -4.36 -4.66
C ARG A 103 -10.52 -4.64 -3.19
N VAL A 104 -10.08 -3.79 -2.27
CA VAL A 104 -10.45 -3.89 -0.84
C VAL A 104 -11.95 -3.65 -0.63
N LEU A 105 -12.53 -2.63 -1.27
CA LEU A 105 -13.97 -2.38 -1.16
C LEU A 105 -14.82 -3.56 -1.66
N LYS A 106 -14.37 -4.27 -2.68
CA LYS A 106 -15.08 -5.45 -3.21
C LYS A 106 -15.17 -6.59 -2.19
N VAL A 107 -14.12 -6.83 -1.42
CA VAL A 107 -14.19 -7.86 -0.37
C VAL A 107 -15.03 -7.37 0.82
N ALA A 108 -14.93 -6.08 1.15
CA ALA A 108 -15.67 -5.44 2.23
C ALA A 108 -17.19 -5.47 2.00
N GLU A 109 -17.64 -5.30 0.75
CA GLU A 109 -19.06 -5.36 0.37
C GLU A 109 -19.73 -6.69 0.73
N ASN A 110 -18.95 -7.78 0.78
CA ASN A 110 -19.43 -9.13 1.06
C ASN A 110 -19.34 -9.51 2.54
N ALA A 111 -19.00 -8.59 3.44
CA ALA A 111 -19.01 -8.85 4.88
C ALA A 111 -20.44 -9.02 5.41
N LYS A 112 -20.61 -9.80 6.49
CA LYS A 112 -21.91 -10.04 7.15
C LYS A 112 -21.97 -9.50 8.57
N SER A 113 -20.86 -9.03 9.12
CA SER A 113 -20.75 -8.35 10.40
C SER A 113 -19.64 -7.31 10.38
N ILE A 114 -19.58 -6.44 11.39
CA ILE A 114 -18.52 -5.45 11.56
C ILE A 114 -17.16 -6.14 11.76
N ASP A 115 -17.11 -7.21 12.55
CA ASP A 115 -15.89 -7.98 12.76
C ASP A 115 -15.39 -8.65 11.47
N GLU A 116 -16.32 -9.19 10.67
CA GLU A 116 -15.97 -9.77 9.37
C GLU A 116 -15.50 -8.69 8.39
N LEU A 117 -16.10 -7.50 8.43
CA LEU A 117 -15.68 -6.36 7.63
C LEU A 117 -14.23 -5.96 7.96
N ALA A 118 -13.91 -5.78 9.24
CA ALA A 118 -12.56 -5.47 9.71
C ALA A 118 -11.55 -6.51 9.24
N LYS A 119 -11.84 -7.79 9.52
CA LYS A 119 -10.98 -8.90 9.13
C LYS A 119 -10.74 -8.96 7.62
N LYS A 120 -11.80 -8.88 6.80
CA LYS A 120 -11.68 -8.93 5.33
C LYS A 120 -10.85 -7.78 4.77
N VAL A 121 -11.03 -6.57 5.29
CA VAL A 121 -10.30 -5.39 4.85
C VAL A 121 -8.81 -5.53 5.19
N GLU A 122 -8.48 -5.91 6.42
CA GLU A 122 -7.08 -6.13 6.84
C GLU A 122 -6.42 -7.26 6.05
N GLU A 123 -7.08 -8.41 5.93
CA GLU A 123 -6.56 -9.57 5.20
C GLU A 123 -6.27 -9.23 3.73
N GLU A 124 -7.17 -8.51 3.07
CA GLU A 124 -6.99 -8.13 1.67
C GLU A 124 -5.90 -7.07 1.49
N ALA A 125 -5.76 -6.12 2.43
CA ALA A 125 -4.67 -5.15 2.41
C ALA A 125 -3.30 -5.84 2.54
N LEU A 126 -3.17 -6.77 3.48
CA LEU A 126 -1.96 -7.59 3.64
C LEU A 126 -1.71 -8.50 2.45
N LYS A 127 -2.77 -9.03 1.82
CA LYS A 127 -2.67 -9.84 0.62
C LYS A 127 -2.13 -9.04 -0.56
N ILE A 128 -2.62 -7.82 -0.79
CA ILE A 128 -2.08 -6.92 -1.83
C ILE A 128 -0.57 -6.68 -1.61
N TRP A 129 -0.15 -6.43 -0.37
CA TRP A 129 1.26 -6.25 -0.03
C TRP A 129 2.12 -7.49 -0.31
N ARG A 130 1.65 -8.69 0.04
CA ARG A 130 2.37 -9.96 -0.24
C ARG A 130 2.43 -10.28 -1.73
N GLU A 131 1.32 -10.09 -2.44
CA GLU A 131 1.25 -10.35 -3.89
C GLU A 131 2.13 -9.40 -4.69
N ASP A 132 2.28 -8.15 -4.26
CA ASP A 132 3.20 -7.20 -4.89
C ASP A 132 4.65 -7.68 -4.78
N GLU A 133 5.09 -8.11 -3.59
CA GLU A 133 6.42 -8.70 -3.40
C GLU A 133 6.65 -9.94 -4.29
N GLU A 134 5.68 -10.85 -4.31
CA GLU A 134 5.75 -12.05 -5.13
C GLU A 134 5.81 -11.73 -6.63
N THR A 135 5.02 -10.74 -7.06
CA THR A 135 5.00 -10.25 -8.45
C THR A 135 6.36 -9.68 -8.83
N ASN A 136 6.94 -8.80 -8.01
CA ASN A 136 8.24 -8.19 -8.30
C ASN A 136 9.36 -9.24 -8.36
N ARG A 137 9.35 -10.21 -7.44
CA ARG A 137 10.32 -11.32 -7.48
C ARG A 137 10.22 -12.09 -8.79
N LYS A 138 9.02 -12.49 -9.21
CA LYS A 138 8.80 -13.22 -10.47
C LYS A 138 9.18 -12.37 -11.69
N LEU A 139 8.85 -11.09 -11.69
CA LEU A 139 9.23 -10.16 -12.75
C LEU A 139 10.75 -10.06 -12.86
N GLY A 140 11.46 -9.95 -11.74
CA GLY A 140 12.93 -9.98 -11.70
C GLY A 140 13.51 -11.29 -12.23
N GLU A 141 12.98 -12.44 -11.82
CA GLU A 141 13.42 -13.77 -12.28
C GLU A 141 13.20 -13.99 -13.79
N ILE A 142 12.11 -13.45 -14.35
CA ILE A 142 11.82 -13.52 -15.78
C ILE A 142 12.69 -12.51 -16.54
N GLY A 143 12.76 -11.26 -16.07
CA GLY A 143 13.49 -10.18 -16.71
C GLY A 143 15.00 -10.40 -16.72
N ALA A 144 15.55 -11.04 -15.69
CA ALA A 144 16.98 -11.39 -15.62
C ALA A 144 17.42 -12.31 -16.77
N LYS A 145 16.51 -13.07 -17.39
CA LYS A 145 16.81 -13.91 -18.56
C LYS A 145 17.05 -13.12 -19.85
N LEU A 146 16.77 -11.81 -19.82
CA LEU A 146 16.99 -10.89 -20.94
C LEU A 146 18.34 -10.18 -20.84
N LEU A 147 19.11 -10.43 -19.79
CA LEU A 147 20.38 -9.78 -19.51
C LEU A 147 21.49 -10.81 -19.47
N ASP A 148 22.62 -10.46 -20.08
CA ASP A 148 23.84 -11.25 -20.05
C ASP A 148 24.88 -10.62 -19.11
N ASP A 149 25.85 -11.41 -18.67
CA ASP A 149 26.96 -10.90 -17.86
C ASP A 149 27.78 -9.87 -18.65
N GLY A 150 28.02 -8.71 -18.03
CA GLY A 150 28.68 -7.57 -18.66
C GLY A 150 27.76 -6.55 -19.34
N ASP A 151 26.45 -6.81 -19.41
CA ASP A 151 25.49 -5.83 -19.93
C ASP A 151 25.45 -4.54 -19.09
N THR A 152 25.25 -3.41 -19.78
CA THR A 152 24.99 -2.11 -19.13
C THR A 152 23.53 -1.73 -19.32
N VAL A 153 22.79 -1.65 -18.21
CA VAL A 153 21.35 -1.31 -18.22
C VAL A 153 21.15 0.17 -17.93
N MET A 154 20.43 0.86 -18.82
CA MET A 154 19.94 2.22 -18.59
C MET A 154 18.49 2.18 -18.08
N THR A 155 18.18 2.96 -17.06
CA THR A 155 16.83 3.10 -16.50
C THR A 155 16.52 4.56 -16.17
N ILE A 156 15.25 4.85 -15.87
CA ILE A 156 14.77 6.20 -15.52
C ILE A 156 13.89 6.14 -14.27
N CYS A 157 13.93 7.19 -13.46
CA CYS A 157 13.21 7.30 -12.19
C CYS A 157 13.68 6.25 -11.15
N ASN A 158 12.77 5.83 -10.27
CA ASN A 158 12.97 4.74 -9.33
C ASN A 158 11.79 3.77 -9.44
N ALA A 159 12.05 2.59 -9.98
CA ALA A 159 11.11 1.46 -10.07
C ALA A 159 11.65 0.26 -9.28
N GLY A 160 12.50 0.51 -8.28
CA GLY A 160 13.06 -0.53 -7.40
C GLY A 160 12.30 -0.64 -6.09
N SER A 161 12.94 -1.19 -5.06
CA SER A 161 12.29 -1.55 -3.79
C SER A 161 11.55 -0.41 -3.10
N LEU A 162 11.98 0.85 -3.27
CA LEU A 162 11.30 2.03 -2.70
C LEU A 162 9.96 2.35 -3.38
N ALA A 163 9.76 1.92 -4.62
CA ALA A 163 8.56 2.19 -5.40
C ALA A 163 7.49 1.10 -5.24
N THR A 164 7.83 0.00 -4.57
CA THR A 164 6.99 -1.19 -4.37
C THR A 164 6.97 -1.59 -2.89
N SER A 165 6.29 -2.70 -2.56
CA SER A 165 6.35 -3.30 -1.22
C SER A 165 7.77 -3.78 -0.89
N TYR A 166 8.40 -4.48 -1.84
CA TYR A 166 9.76 -5.03 -1.77
C TYR A 166 10.27 -5.47 -3.16
N TYR A 167 11.59 -5.60 -3.33
CA TYR A 167 12.32 -5.83 -4.59
C TYR A 167 12.19 -4.68 -5.61
N GLY A 168 11.04 -4.59 -6.28
CA GLY A 168 10.82 -3.75 -7.47
C GLY A 168 11.20 -4.44 -8.76
#